data_AF-A0A533UD07-F1
#
_entry.id   AF-A0A533UD07-F1
#
_cell.length_a   1.000
_cell.length_b   1.000
_cell.length_c   1.000
_cell.angle_alpha   90.00
_cell.angle_beta   90.00
_cell.angle_gamma   90.00
#
_symmetry.space_group_name_H-M   'P 1'
#
loop_
_entity.id
_entity.type
_entity.pdbx_description
1 polymer ?
#
loop_
_entity_poly.entity_id
_entity_poly.type
_entity_poly.pdbx_seq_one_letter_code
_entity_poly.pdbx_strand_id
1 'polypeptide(L)'
;MPLLENIIIISPKQNKLRSFTVEKIGLKTVLGLSLIVLSFVIYELFQITKIEYFFPLGVASFVFGFHFSLSRIKALQSIKIVLTLMVIGVIVIWIFVAQGWDKDILESSYAMMFAKMTTKFSVLFLNFFGIHATQNGNIMIFSHDSKIPGVTVTPACSGLESSAVFLAAFVLMLIDLGRRAPKKKLATIFLLGVASIFFANMLRITFLGYVAYAFGYDTLQTDHTYSGPIIFLSLIGLFWWFSLRWIMKKPQAQINHQDLV
;
A
#
# COMPACT_ATOMS: atom_id res chain seq x y z
N MET A 1 25.19 39.57 -18.03
CA MET A 1 26.36 38.99 -17.36
C MET A 1 25.94 38.39 -16.03
N PRO A 2 25.91 37.06 -15.87
CA PRO A 2 25.85 36.45 -14.54
C PRO A 2 27.16 35.73 -14.22
N LEU A 3 27.72 36.03 -13.04
CA LEU A 3 28.84 35.32 -12.46
C LEU A 3 28.35 33.99 -11.86
N LEU A 4 28.97 32.90 -12.27
CA LEU A 4 28.77 31.54 -11.75
C LEU A 4 29.74 31.33 -10.58
N GLU A 5 29.23 31.13 -9.37
CA GLU A 5 30.03 30.56 -8.28
C GLU A 5 29.98 29.03 -8.35
N ASN A 6 31.03 28.43 -8.90
CA ASN A 6 31.29 27.01 -8.83
C ASN A 6 32.08 26.73 -7.54
N ILE A 7 31.44 26.16 -6.52
CA ILE A 7 32.17 25.61 -5.36
C ILE A 7 32.71 24.23 -5.75
N ILE A 8 34.03 24.16 -5.98
CA ILE A 8 34.76 22.92 -6.28
C ILE A 8 35.46 22.47 -5.00
N ILE A 9 34.95 21.42 -4.36
CA ILE A 9 35.65 20.71 -3.27
C ILE A 9 36.36 19.50 -3.89
N ILE A 10 37.70 19.54 -3.91
CA ILE A 10 38.54 18.46 -4.45
C ILE A 10 38.89 17.50 -3.30
N SER A 11 38.52 16.22 -3.44
CA SER A 11 38.99 15.13 -2.56
C SER A 11 39.72 14.06 -3.38
N PRO A 12 40.89 13.56 -2.94
CA PRO A 12 41.85 12.86 -3.79
C PRO A 12 41.71 11.33 -3.72
N LYS A 13 40.54 10.77 -4.05
CA LYS A 13 40.46 9.32 -4.29
C LYS A 13 39.40 8.97 -5.32
N GLN A 14 39.88 8.35 -6.40
CA GLN A 14 39.10 7.86 -7.52
C GLN A 14 37.86 7.09 -7.08
N ASN A 15 36.69 7.64 -7.36
CA ASN A 15 35.51 6.85 -7.71
C ASN A 15 34.60 7.73 -8.56
N LYS A 16 34.14 7.20 -9.70
CA LYS A 16 33.26 7.84 -10.69
C LYS A 16 32.38 8.94 -10.08
N LEU A 17 32.69 10.20 -10.37
CA LEU A 17 31.79 11.32 -10.15
C LEU A 17 30.56 11.09 -11.03
N ARG A 18 29.50 10.52 -10.44
CA ARG A 18 28.14 10.76 -10.94
C ARG A 18 27.86 12.21 -10.63
N SER A 19 28.17 13.10 -11.57
CA SER A 19 27.60 14.44 -11.56
C SER A 19 26.09 14.25 -11.68
N PHE A 20 25.38 14.33 -10.56
CA PHE A 20 23.95 14.57 -10.57
C PHE A 20 23.78 16.03 -11.00
N THR A 21 23.82 16.27 -12.31
CA THR A 21 23.36 17.52 -12.88
C THR A 21 21.91 17.64 -12.46
N VAL A 22 21.61 18.53 -11.51
CA VAL A 22 20.24 18.90 -11.18
C VAL A 22 19.70 19.61 -12.42
N GLU A 23 19.15 18.82 -13.34
CA GLU A 23 18.46 19.33 -14.51
C GLU A 23 17.39 20.29 -14.00
N LYS A 24 17.36 21.54 -14.51
CA LYS A 24 16.37 22.57 -14.12
C LYS A 24 15.00 21.91 -13.96
N ILE A 25 14.37 22.09 -12.80
CA ILE A 25 13.06 21.53 -12.48
C ILE A 25 12.11 21.88 -13.62
N GLY A 26 11.72 20.88 -14.40
CA GLY A 26 10.91 21.08 -15.59
C GLY A 26 9.49 21.52 -15.19
N LEU A 27 8.84 22.34 -16.03
CA LEU A 27 7.46 22.79 -15.82
C LEU A 27 6.49 21.64 -15.48
N LYS A 28 6.65 20.47 -16.12
CA LYS A 28 5.87 19.26 -15.82
C LYS A 28 6.06 18.76 -14.39
N THR A 29 7.27 18.86 -13.85
CA THR A 29 7.55 18.46 -12.47
C THR A 29 6.91 19.42 -11.47
N VAL A 30 6.98 20.73 -11.74
CA VAL A 30 6.30 21.76 -10.92
C VAL A 30 4.80 21.54 -10.93
N LEU A 31 4.18 21.45 -12.13
CA LEU A 31 2.75 21.16 -12.27
C LEU A 31 2.35 19.87 -11.56
N GLY A 32 3.20 18.84 -11.66
CA GLY A 32 2.99 17.57 -10.98
C GLY A 32 2.93 17.71 -9.47
N LEU A 33 3.90 18.41 -8.88
CA LEU A 33 3.94 18.70 -7.44
C LEU A 33 2.75 19.56 -7.00
N SER A 34 2.37 20.58 -7.79
CA SER A 34 1.20 21.41 -7.50
C SER A 34 -0.10 20.60 -7.47
N LEU A 35 -0.28 19.66 -8.40
CA LEU A 35 -1.44 18.75 -8.43
C LEU A 35 -1.46 17.79 -7.23
N ILE A 36 -0.30 17.33 -6.78
CA ILE A 36 -0.19 16.52 -5.55
C ILE A 36 -0.64 17.36 -4.35
N VAL A 37 -0.14 18.58 -4.19
CA VAL A 37 -0.59 19.47 -3.09
C VAL A 37 -2.09 19.74 -3.18
N LEU A 38 -2.60 20.03 -4.38
CA LEU A 38 -4.04 20.24 -4.61
C LEU A 38 -4.88 19.02 -4.21
N SER A 39 -4.38 17.80 -4.44
CA SER A 39 -5.10 16.59 -4.05
C SER A 39 -5.35 16.49 -2.54
N PHE A 40 -4.39 16.92 -1.71
CA PHE A 40 -4.55 16.96 -0.26
C PHE A 40 -5.57 18.03 0.15
N VAL A 41 -5.53 19.20 -0.48
CA VAL A 41 -6.53 20.26 -0.24
C VAL A 41 -7.94 19.77 -0.57
N ILE A 42 -8.11 19.09 -1.71
CA ILE A 42 -9.40 18.50 -2.10
C ILE A 42 -9.84 17.42 -1.09
N TYR A 43 -8.91 16.61 -0.56
CA TYR A 43 -9.22 15.62 0.46
C TYR A 43 -9.69 16.27 1.77
N GLU A 44 -9.04 17.34 2.23
CA GLU A 44 -9.50 18.10 3.40
C GLU A 44 -10.90 18.71 3.17
N LEU A 45 -11.14 19.25 1.97
CA LEU A 45 -12.47 19.75 1.58
C LEU A 45 -13.51 18.64 1.60
N PHE A 46 -13.18 17.43 1.11
CA PHE A 46 -14.03 16.26 1.23
C PHE A 46 -14.33 15.94 2.71
N GLN A 47 -13.31 15.99 3.58
CA GLN A 47 -13.50 15.68 4.99
C GLN A 47 -14.41 16.67 5.70
N ILE A 48 -14.34 17.96 5.34
CA ILE A 48 -15.18 19.03 5.91
C ILE A 48 -16.60 18.99 5.33
N THR A 49 -16.73 18.94 4.01
CA THR A 49 -18.02 19.12 3.32
C THR A 49 -18.81 17.83 3.15
N LYS A 50 -18.14 16.68 3.21
CA LYS A 50 -18.67 15.34 2.88
C LYS A 50 -19.28 15.24 1.48
N ILE A 51 -18.91 16.15 0.57
CA ILE A 51 -19.35 16.11 -0.84
C ILE A 51 -18.60 14.98 -1.57
N GLU A 52 -19.32 13.92 -1.94
CA GLU A 52 -18.76 12.69 -2.51
C GLU A 52 -17.86 12.92 -3.72
N TYR A 53 -18.17 13.91 -4.58
CA TYR A 53 -17.40 14.22 -5.79
C TYR A 53 -15.95 14.69 -5.53
N PHE A 54 -15.65 15.24 -4.34
CA PHE A 54 -14.30 15.68 -4.04
C PHE A 54 -13.32 14.52 -3.90
N PHE A 55 -13.77 13.36 -3.41
CA PHE A 55 -12.88 12.20 -3.27
C PHE A 55 -12.27 11.73 -4.62
N PRO A 56 -13.07 11.38 -5.66
CA PRO A 56 -12.50 10.93 -6.94
C PRO A 56 -11.68 12.04 -7.62
N LEU A 57 -12.05 13.31 -7.44
CA LEU A 57 -11.29 14.45 -7.97
C LEU A 57 -9.91 14.58 -7.31
N GLY A 58 -9.83 14.40 -5.99
CA GLY A 58 -8.58 14.40 -5.24
C GLY A 58 -7.67 13.25 -5.69
N VAL A 59 -8.22 12.04 -5.78
CA VAL A 59 -7.47 10.86 -6.24
C VAL A 59 -6.97 11.03 -7.69
N ALA A 60 -7.79 11.54 -8.60
CA ALA A 60 -7.37 11.82 -9.98
C ALA A 60 -6.24 12.85 -10.03
N SER A 61 -6.38 13.95 -9.27
CA SER A 61 -5.36 15.00 -9.16
C SER A 61 -4.03 14.44 -8.65
N PHE A 62 -4.06 13.55 -7.65
CA PHE A 62 -2.88 12.87 -7.13
C PHE A 62 -2.17 12.02 -8.20
N VAL A 63 -2.92 11.22 -8.97
CA VAL A 63 -2.38 10.37 -10.05
C VAL A 63 -1.70 11.19 -11.12
N PHE A 64 -2.42 12.19 -11.67
CA PHE A 64 -1.88 13.04 -12.72
C PHE A 64 -0.66 13.82 -12.20
N GLY A 65 -0.74 14.33 -10.97
CA GLY A 65 0.35 15.00 -10.30
C GLY A 65 1.61 14.13 -10.19
N PHE A 66 1.45 12.89 -9.74
CA PHE A 66 2.55 11.94 -9.61
C PHE A 66 3.14 11.53 -10.96
N HIS A 67 2.29 11.28 -11.96
CA HIS A 67 2.73 10.93 -13.32
C HIS A 67 3.56 12.04 -13.97
N PHE A 68 3.13 13.30 -13.81
CA PHE A 68 3.85 14.47 -14.32
C PHE A 68 5.13 14.75 -13.54
N SER A 69 5.10 14.62 -12.22
CA SER A 69 6.27 14.79 -11.33
C SER A 69 7.41 13.86 -11.75
N LEU A 70 7.09 12.60 -12.06
CA LEU A 70 8.08 11.57 -12.41
C LEU A 70 8.27 11.40 -13.93
N SER A 71 7.78 12.31 -14.77
CA SER A 71 7.86 12.20 -16.25
C SER A 71 9.28 12.06 -16.81
N ARG A 72 10.29 12.64 -16.14
CA ARG A 72 11.68 12.66 -16.62
C ARG A 72 12.57 11.54 -16.09
N ILE A 73 12.17 10.85 -15.03
CA ILE A 73 13.03 9.87 -14.36
C ILE A 73 12.76 8.47 -14.91
N LYS A 74 13.59 8.03 -15.87
CA LYS A 74 13.48 6.69 -16.50
C LYS A 74 13.48 5.55 -15.48
N ALA A 75 14.26 5.66 -14.42
CA ALA A 75 14.34 4.65 -13.35
C ALA A 75 13.02 4.45 -12.58
N LEU A 76 12.13 5.44 -12.58
CA LEU A 76 10.86 5.41 -11.83
C LEU A 76 9.65 5.06 -12.72
N GLN A 77 9.86 4.73 -14.01
CA GLN A 77 8.74 4.38 -14.89
C GLN A 77 7.99 3.12 -14.45
N SER A 78 8.68 2.12 -13.90
CA SER A 78 8.02 0.93 -13.35
C SER A 78 7.10 1.26 -12.17
N ILE A 79 7.43 2.29 -11.38
CA ILE A 79 6.61 2.72 -10.24
C ILE A 79 5.29 3.37 -10.71
N LYS A 80 5.29 4.00 -11.89
CA LYS A 80 4.09 4.61 -12.46
C LYS A 80 2.99 3.59 -12.77
N ILE A 81 3.38 2.44 -13.33
CA ILE A 81 2.45 1.35 -13.64
C ILE A 81 1.85 0.81 -12.33
N VAL A 82 2.70 0.54 -11.33
CA VAL A 82 2.26 0.09 -10.01
C VAL A 82 1.28 1.08 -9.38
N LEU A 83 1.62 2.37 -9.38
CA LEU A 83 0.75 3.39 -8.80
C LEU A 83 -0.59 3.48 -9.53
N THR A 84 -0.59 3.39 -10.85
CA THR A 84 -1.82 3.45 -11.65
C THR A 84 -2.74 2.28 -11.29
N LEU A 85 -2.20 1.06 -11.20
CA LEU A 85 -2.97 -0.12 -10.78
C LEU A 85 -3.53 0.03 -9.36
N MET A 86 -2.71 0.54 -8.44
CA MET A 86 -3.15 0.78 -7.06
C MET A 86 -4.27 1.81 -6.98
N VAL A 87 -4.18 2.91 -7.72
CA VAL A 87 -5.19 3.96 -7.68
C VAL A 87 -6.50 3.48 -8.32
N ILE A 88 -6.45 2.74 -9.43
CA ILE A 88 -7.66 2.12 -9.97
C ILE A 88 -8.29 1.21 -8.92
N GLY A 89 -7.49 0.38 -8.23
CA GLY A 89 -7.99 -0.46 -7.13
C GLY A 89 -8.65 0.34 -6.01
N VAL A 90 -8.05 1.45 -5.59
CA VAL A 90 -8.60 2.35 -4.56
C VAL A 90 -9.90 3.01 -5.01
N ILE A 91 -10.00 3.46 -6.27
CA ILE A 91 -11.23 4.06 -6.81
C ILE A 91 -12.36 3.03 -6.86
N VAL A 92 -12.07 1.82 -7.36
CA VAL A 92 -13.05 0.73 -7.44
C VAL A 92 -13.60 0.40 -6.06
N ILE A 93 -12.73 0.30 -5.06
CA ILE A 93 -13.12 0.04 -3.67
C ILE A 93 -13.89 1.20 -3.07
N TRP A 94 -13.47 2.44 -3.32
CA TRP A 94 -14.21 3.58 -2.82
C TRP A 94 -15.63 3.63 -3.41
N ILE A 95 -15.80 3.35 -4.70
CA ILE A 95 -17.14 3.23 -5.31
C ILE A 95 -17.92 2.11 -4.61
N PHE A 96 -17.28 0.95 -4.42
CA PHE A 96 -17.89 -0.21 -3.77
C PHE A 96 -18.41 0.11 -2.36
N VAL A 97 -17.61 0.81 -1.54
CA VAL A 97 -17.95 1.24 -0.18
C VAL A 97 -18.95 2.40 -0.18
N ALA A 98 -18.78 3.40 -1.05
CA ALA A 98 -19.67 4.55 -1.14
C ALA A 98 -21.11 4.14 -1.53
N GLN A 99 -21.24 3.13 -2.38
CA GLN A 99 -22.54 2.55 -2.74
C GLN A 99 -23.09 1.58 -1.67
N GLY A 100 -22.32 1.32 -0.60
CA GLY A 100 -22.71 0.40 0.48
C GLY A 100 -22.74 -1.07 0.07
N TRP A 101 -22.12 -1.44 -1.06
CA TRP A 101 -22.09 -2.82 -1.54
C TRP A 101 -21.19 -3.73 -0.68
N ASP A 102 -20.37 -3.13 0.17
CA ASP A 102 -19.57 -3.79 1.19
C ASP A 102 -20.39 -4.31 2.37
N LYS A 103 -21.55 -3.72 2.66
CA LYS A 103 -22.36 -4.04 3.85
C LYS A 103 -22.77 -5.52 3.89
N ASP A 104 -23.30 -6.05 2.78
CA ASP A 104 -23.70 -7.46 2.69
C ASP A 104 -22.51 -8.40 2.91
N ILE A 105 -21.33 -8.01 2.43
CA ILE A 105 -20.11 -8.79 2.61
C ILE A 105 -19.65 -8.71 4.08
N LEU A 106 -19.68 -7.53 4.70
CA LEU A 106 -19.24 -7.30 6.07
C LEU A 106 -20.16 -7.93 7.11
N GLU A 107 -21.45 -8.03 6.82
CA GLU A 107 -22.45 -8.69 7.68
C GLU A 107 -22.47 -10.22 7.51
N SER A 108 -21.74 -10.74 6.52
CA SER A 108 -21.67 -12.18 6.28
C SER A 108 -21.01 -12.94 7.44
N SER A 109 -21.44 -14.20 7.61
CA SER A 109 -20.82 -15.14 8.55
C SER A 109 -19.33 -15.36 8.28
N TYR A 110 -18.93 -15.24 7.00
CA TYR A 110 -17.53 -15.34 6.58
C TYR A 110 -16.69 -14.17 7.09
N ALA A 111 -17.20 -12.94 6.99
CA ALA A 111 -16.49 -11.76 7.45
C ALA A 111 -16.33 -11.76 8.98
N MET A 112 -17.36 -12.22 9.71
CA MET A 112 -17.26 -12.45 11.16
C MET A 112 -16.29 -13.57 11.53
N MET A 113 -16.24 -14.66 10.76
CA MET A 113 -15.23 -15.72 10.93
C MET A 113 -13.82 -15.15 10.75
N PHE A 114 -13.62 -14.33 9.72
CA PHE A 114 -12.33 -13.71 9.44
C PHE A 114 -11.89 -12.75 10.57
N ALA A 115 -12.81 -11.94 11.10
CA ALA A 115 -12.56 -11.10 12.27
C ALA A 115 -12.17 -11.92 13.51
N LYS A 116 -12.84 -13.04 13.77
CA LYS A 116 -12.49 -13.97 14.87
C LYS A 116 -11.11 -14.61 14.68
N MET A 117 -10.78 -15.03 13.46
CA MET A 117 -9.43 -15.55 13.15
C MET A 117 -8.36 -14.48 13.36
N THR A 118 -8.64 -13.26 12.93
CA THR A 118 -7.74 -12.11 13.11
C THR A 118 -7.48 -11.79 14.58
N THR A 119 -8.55 -11.78 15.36
CA THR A 119 -8.51 -11.59 16.81
C THR A 119 -7.67 -12.68 17.47
N LYS A 120 -7.89 -13.95 17.11
CA LYS A 120 -7.15 -15.09 17.67
C LYS A 120 -5.65 -14.99 17.39
N PHE A 121 -5.30 -14.69 16.14
CA PHE A 121 -3.91 -14.52 15.74
C PHE A 121 -3.26 -13.38 16.53
N SER A 122 -3.96 -12.24 16.64
CA SER A 122 -3.45 -11.06 17.33
C SER A 122 -3.22 -11.33 18.81
N VAL A 123 -4.15 -12.00 19.48
CA VAL A 123 -4.01 -12.42 20.88
C VAL A 123 -2.82 -13.39 21.06
N LEU A 124 -2.63 -14.34 20.14
CA LEU A 124 -1.49 -15.27 20.21
C LEU A 124 -0.16 -14.51 20.10
N PHE A 125 -0.06 -13.57 19.17
CA PHE A 125 1.14 -12.75 18.99
C PHE A 125 1.39 -11.83 20.18
N LEU A 126 0.35 -11.18 20.72
CA LEU A 126 0.49 -10.33 21.91
C LEU A 126 1.00 -11.12 23.11
N ASN A 127 0.44 -12.31 23.36
CA ASN A 127 0.90 -13.20 24.42
C ASN A 127 2.36 -13.64 24.21
N PHE A 128 2.77 -13.88 22.96
CA PHE A 128 4.16 -14.21 22.64
C PHE A 128 5.12 -13.06 23.01
N PHE A 129 4.68 -11.81 22.90
CA PHE A 129 5.44 -10.62 23.33
C PHE A 129 5.25 -10.25 24.82
N GLY A 130 4.63 -11.12 25.62
CA GLY A 130 4.43 -10.91 27.06
C GLY A 130 3.23 -10.05 27.43
N ILE A 131 2.35 -9.73 26.48
CA ILE A 131 1.12 -8.98 26.74
C ILE A 131 -0.02 -9.97 26.93
N HIS A 132 -0.48 -10.09 28.16
CA HIS A 132 -1.54 -11.03 28.53
C HIS A 132 -2.89 -10.55 27.97
N ALA A 133 -3.31 -11.20 26.88
CA ALA A 133 -4.59 -10.94 26.23
C ALA A 133 -5.38 -12.24 26.09
N THR A 134 -6.70 -12.13 26.16
CA THR A 134 -7.64 -13.23 25.91
C THR A 134 -8.62 -12.83 24.82
N GLN A 135 -9.30 -13.82 24.24
CA GLN A 135 -10.27 -13.61 23.17
C GLN A 135 -11.68 -14.00 23.64
N ASN A 136 -12.66 -13.13 23.38
CA ASN A 136 -14.08 -13.47 23.42
C ASN A 136 -14.72 -13.12 22.07
N GLY A 137 -14.95 -14.11 21.22
CA GLY A 137 -15.46 -13.87 19.86
C GLY A 137 -14.47 -13.02 19.04
N ASN A 138 -14.88 -11.84 18.59
CA ASN A 138 -14.03 -10.88 17.88
C ASN A 138 -13.52 -9.75 18.80
N ILE A 139 -13.62 -9.92 20.11
CA ILE A 139 -13.15 -8.96 21.10
C ILE A 139 -11.85 -9.46 21.69
N MET A 140 -10.82 -8.61 21.67
CA MET A 140 -9.59 -8.78 22.43
C MET A 140 -9.80 -8.18 23.82
N ILE A 141 -9.58 -8.97 24.87
CA ILE A 141 -9.69 -8.54 26.26
C ILE A 141 -8.30 -8.54 26.85
N PHE A 142 -7.89 -7.41 27.43
CA PHE A 142 -6.56 -7.25 28.01
C PHE A 142 -6.60 -7.45 29.53
N SER A 143 -5.44 -7.74 30.13
CA SER A 143 -5.26 -7.78 31.57
C SER A 143 -5.40 -6.39 32.23
N HIS A 144 -5.49 -6.37 33.57
CA HIS A 144 -5.79 -5.17 34.36
C HIS A 144 -4.74 -4.04 34.28
N ASP A 145 -3.54 -4.37 33.82
CA ASP A 145 -2.43 -3.46 33.54
C ASP A 145 -2.60 -2.64 32.25
N SER A 146 -3.55 -3.02 31.40
CA SER A 146 -3.86 -2.32 30.16
C SER A 146 -4.51 -0.94 30.38
N LYS A 147 -4.23 0.01 29.48
CA LYS A 147 -4.89 1.32 29.47
C LYS A 147 -6.38 1.26 29.10
N ILE A 148 -6.80 0.22 28.38
CA ILE A 148 -8.22 -0.03 28.06
C ILE A 148 -8.56 -1.51 28.24
N PRO A 149 -9.82 -1.86 28.61
CA PRO A 149 -10.19 -3.24 28.96
C PRO A 149 -10.22 -4.19 27.76
N GLY A 150 -10.39 -3.67 26.55
CA GLY A 150 -10.44 -4.49 25.34
C GLY A 150 -10.73 -3.70 24.08
N VAL A 151 -10.59 -4.38 22.95
CA VAL A 151 -10.83 -3.84 21.60
C VAL A 151 -11.66 -4.83 20.79
N THR A 152 -12.72 -4.32 20.18
CA THR A 152 -13.54 -5.10 19.24
C THR A 152 -12.95 -5.01 17.84
N VAL A 153 -12.62 -6.15 17.25
CA VAL A 153 -12.18 -6.26 15.86
C VAL A 153 -13.40 -6.44 14.98
N THR A 154 -13.82 -5.38 14.30
CA THR A 154 -14.94 -5.46 13.36
C THR A 154 -14.51 -6.11 12.04
N PRO A 155 -15.44 -6.66 11.25
CA PRO A 155 -15.11 -7.21 9.94
C PRO A 155 -14.46 -6.20 8.99
N ALA A 156 -14.82 -4.91 9.07
CA ALA A 156 -14.17 -3.86 8.29
C ALA A 156 -12.67 -3.74 8.62
N CYS A 157 -12.30 -3.87 9.89
CA CYS A 157 -10.91 -3.82 10.33
C CYS A 157 -10.12 -5.09 10.01
N SER A 158 -10.81 -6.21 9.79
CA SER A 158 -10.20 -7.53 9.62
C SER A 158 -9.33 -7.65 8.36
N GLY A 159 -9.51 -6.75 7.38
CA GLY A 159 -8.69 -6.71 6.16
C GLY A 159 -9.40 -7.19 4.89
N LEU A 160 -10.73 -7.32 4.94
CA LEU A 160 -11.55 -7.77 3.83
C LEU A 160 -11.52 -6.78 2.67
N GLU A 161 -11.65 -5.48 2.95
CA GLU A 161 -11.54 -4.41 1.96
C GLU A 161 -10.17 -4.41 1.27
N SER A 162 -9.08 -4.45 2.04
CA SER A 162 -7.71 -4.56 1.52
C SER A 162 -7.51 -5.76 0.59
N SER A 163 -8.18 -6.89 0.90
CA SER A 163 -8.14 -8.09 0.07
C SER A 163 -8.87 -7.89 -1.26
N ALA A 164 -9.98 -7.16 -1.25
CA ALA A 164 -10.71 -6.78 -2.45
C ALA A 164 -9.88 -5.80 -3.33
N VAL A 165 -9.16 -4.83 -2.74
CA VAL A 165 -8.29 -3.90 -3.50
C VAL A 165 -7.24 -4.70 -4.27
N PHE A 166 -6.61 -5.65 -3.59
CA PHE A 166 -5.62 -6.51 -4.22
C PHE A 166 -6.20 -7.37 -5.31
N LEU A 167 -7.36 -7.98 -5.08
CA LEU A 167 -8.02 -8.81 -6.09
C LEU A 167 -8.32 -7.99 -7.35
N ALA A 168 -8.85 -6.77 -7.19
CA ALA A 168 -9.09 -5.85 -8.30
C ALA A 168 -7.79 -5.52 -9.06
N ALA A 169 -6.72 -5.13 -8.34
CA ALA A 169 -5.43 -4.86 -8.94
C ALA A 169 -4.82 -6.09 -9.64
N PHE A 170 -5.02 -7.28 -9.07
CA PHE A 170 -4.56 -8.54 -9.63
C PHE A 170 -5.31 -8.93 -10.91
N VAL A 171 -6.63 -8.74 -10.94
CA VAL A 171 -7.42 -8.94 -12.15
C VAL A 171 -6.98 -8.00 -13.27
N LEU A 172 -6.74 -6.73 -12.96
CA LEU A 172 -6.21 -5.77 -13.94
C LEU A 172 -4.83 -6.19 -14.47
N MET A 173 -3.96 -6.67 -13.59
CA MET A 173 -2.66 -7.23 -13.98
C MET A 173 -2.81 -8.47 -14.87
N LEU A 174 -3.78 -9.35 -14.60
CA LEU A 174 -4.07 -10.49 -15.49
C LEU A 174 -4.56 -10.05 -16.87
N ILE A 175 -5.36 -8.98 -16.97
CA ILE A 175 -5.82 -8.45 -18.26
C ILE A 175 -4.65 -7.91 -19.08
N ASP A 176 -3.72 -7.17 -18.45
CA ASP A 176 -2.58 -6.55 -19.14
C ASP A 176 -1.45 -7.55 -19.44
N LEU A 177 -1.06 -8.35 -18.45
CA LEU A 177 0.14 -9.21 -18.51
C LEU A 177 -0.17 -10.71 -18.58
N GLY A 178 -1.41 -11.13 -18.32
CA GLY A 178 -1.77 -12.55 -18.17
C GLY A 178 -1.54 -13.39 -19.41
N ARG A 179 -1.60 -12.78 -20.61
CA ARG A 179 -1.29 -13.46 -21.88
C ARG A 179 0.22 -13.66 -22.13
N ARG A 180 1.05 -12.82 -21.51
CA ARG A 180 2.52 -12.79 -21.74
C ARG A 180 3.29 -13.57 -20.67
N ALA A 181 2.71 -13.72 -19.48
CA ALA A 181 3.37 -14.35 -18.35
C ALA A 181 3.03 -15.85 -18.23
N PRO A 182 3.98 -16.71 -17.79
CA PRO A 182 3.70 -18.11 -17.52
C PRO A 182 2.63 -18.29 -16.43
N LYS A 183 1.63 -19.15 -16.67
CA LYS A 183 0.52 -19.42 -15.73
C LYS A 183 1.01 -19.78 -14.32
N LYS A 184 2.08 -20.57 -14.20
CA LYS A 184 2.69 -20.95 -12.91
C LYS A 184 3.17 -19.72 -12.13
N LYS A 185 3.85 -18.77 -12.78
CA LYS A 185 4.31 -17.52 -12.15
C LYS A 185 3.13 -16.69 -11.66
N LEU A 186 2.09 -16.55 -12.48
CA LEU A 186 0.87 -15.81 -12.11
C LEU A 186 0.18 -16.42 -10.90
N ALA A 187 0.04 -17.75 -10.86
CA ALA A 187 -0.52 -18.46 -9.72
C ALA A 187 0.32 -18.28 -8.44
N THR A 188 1.65 -18.37 -8.54
CA THR A 188 2.53 -18.10 -7.39
C THR A 188 2.38 -16.68 -6.88
N ILE A 189 2.34 -15.68 -7.77
CA ILE A 189 2.15 -14.27 -7.39
C ILE A 189 0.79 -14.08 -6.72
N PHE A 190 -0.27 -14.71 -7.23
CA PHE A 190 -1.58 -14.68 -6.60
C PHE A 190 -1.54 -15.19 -5.16
N LEU A 191 -1.03 -16.41 -4.97
CA LEU A 191 -0.98 -17.05 -3.64
C LEU A 191 -0.12 -16.26 -2.66
N LEU A 192 1.04 -15.78 -3.11
CA LEU A 192 1.91 -14.94 -2.27
C LEU A 192 1.24 -13.61 -1.93
N GLY A 193 0.49 -13.02 -2.86
CA GLY A 193 -0.21 -11.76 -2.62
C GLY A 193 -1.35 -11.91 -1.61
N VAL A 194 -2.20 -12.94 -1.78
CA VAL A 194 -3.25 -13.29 -0.81
C VAL A 194 -2.66 -13.51 0.57
N ALA A 195 -1.60 -14.33 0.67
CA ALA A 195 -0.92 -14.58 1.94
C ALA A 195 -0.34 -13.30 2.54
N SER A 196 0.33 -12.47 1.73
CA SER A 196 0.96 -11.23 2.20
C SER A 196 -0.06 -10.26 2.78
N ILE A 197 -1.22 -10.10 2.14
CA ILE A 197 -2.28 -9.20 2.64
C ILE A 197 -2.95 -9.76 3.87
N PHE A 198 -3.21 -11.07 3.88
CA PHE A 198 -3.72 -11.74 5.06
C PHE A 198 -2.80 -11.46 6.26
N PHE A 199 -1.50 -11.77 6.16
CA PHE A 199 -0.54 -11.54 7.23
C PHE A 199 -0.36 -10.05 7.57
N ALA A 200 -0.35 -9.16 6.59
CA ALA A 200 -0.25 -7.71 6.82
C ALA A 200 -1.40 -7.18 7.69
N ASN A 201 -2.63 -7.61 7.40
CA ASN A 201 -3.79 -7.21 8.18
C ASN A 201 -3.75 -7.80 9.60
N MET A 202 -3.31 -9.04 9.75
CA MET A 202 -3.14 -9.68 11.06
C MET A 202 -2.11 -8.94 11.94
N LEU A 203 -0.97 -8.58 11.35
CA LEU A 203 0.06 -7.79 12.04
C LEU A 203 -0.43 -6.38 12.37
N ARG A 204 -1.21 -5.75 11.49
CA ARG A 204 -1.85 -4.45 11.78
C ARG A 204 -2.76 -4.53 13.00
N ILE A 205 -3.65 -5.52 13.08
CA ILE A 205 -4.53 -5.67 14.25
C ILE A 205 -3.75 -6.00 15.52
N THR A 206 -2.68 -6.79 15.40
CA THR A 206 -1.76 -7.05 16.52
C THR A 206 -1.12 -5.75 17.02
N PHE A 207 -0.62 -4.91 16.10
CA PHE A 207 -0.02 -3.62 16.43
C PHE A 207 -1.04 -2.66 17.06
N LEU A 208 -2.26 -2.60 16.53
CA LEU A 208 -3.35 -1.83 17.15
C LEU A 208 -3.69 -2.35 18.55
N GLY A 209 -3.68 -3.68 18.75
CA GLY A 209 -3.86 -4.29 20.06
C GLY A 209 -2.76 -3.91 21.05
N TYR A 210 -1.51 -3.81 20.59
CA TYR A 210 -0.39 -3.29 21.38
C TYR A 210 -0.61 -1.81 21.74
N VAL A 211 -0.97 -0.98 20.76
CA VAL A 211 -1.19 0.45 20.96
C VAL A 211 -2.33 0.70 21.95
N ALA A 212 -3.42 -0.05 21.81
CA ALA A 212 -4.52 -0.09 22.75
C ALA A 212 -4.05 -0.37 24.18
N TYR A 213 -3.29 -1.45 24.36
CA TYR A 213 -2.77 -1.87 25.66
C TYR A 213 -1.87 -0.81 26.30
N ALA A 214 -0.91 -0.26 25.56
CA ALA A 214 0.14 0.62 26.09
C ALA A 214 -0.26 2.11 26.17
N PHE A 215 -1.03 2.61 25.21
CA PHE A 215 -1.27 4.05 25.02
C PHE A 215 -2.74 4.47 25.12
N GLY A 216 -3.67 3.52 25.22
CA GLY A 216 -5.10 3.81 25.41
C GLY A 216 -5.84 4.23 24.13
N TYR A 217 -7.08 4.70 24.31
CA TYR A 217 -8.06 4.88 23.23
C TYR A 217 -7.69 5.98 22.21
N ASP A 218 -7.26 7.16 22.67
CA ASP A 218 -7.01 8.29 21.77
C ASP A 218 -5.87 8.00 20.78
N THR A 219 -4.81 7.38 21.28
CA THR A 219 -3.67 6.94 20.46
C THR A 219 -4.08 5.81 19.52
N LEU A 220 -4.89 4.86 20.00
CA LEU A 220 -5.45 3.80 19.17
C LEU A 220 -6.27 4.35 18.01
N GLN A 221 -7.14 5.33 18.26
CA GLN A 221 -8.00 5.90 17.22
C GLN A 221 -7.18 6.64 16.15
N THR A 222 -6.16 7.38 16.59
CA THR A 222 -5.20 8.05 15.70
C THR A 222 -4.46 7.02 14.85
N ASP A 223 -3.88 5.98 15.48
CA ASP A 223 -3.16 4.94 14.75
C ASP A 223 -4.08 4.19 13.80
N HIS A 224 -5.28 3.80 14.24
CA HIS A 224 -6.28 3.13 13.41
C HIS A 224 -6.59 3.90 12.12
N THR A 225 -6.64 5.23 12.21
CA THR A 225 -6.97 6.14 11.09
C THR A 225 -5.84 6.22 10.07
N TYR A 226 -4.58 6.26 10.50
CA TYR A 226 -3.44 6.53 9.61
C TYR A 226 -2.60 5.29 9.29
N SER A 227 -2.41 4.36 10.23
CA SER A 227 -1.50 3.22 10.08
C SER A 227 -2.01 2.22 9.04
N GLY A 228 -3.33 2.04 8.93
CA GLY A 228 -3.94 1.14 7.97
C GLY A 228 -3.57 1.47 6.52
N PRO A 229 -3.94 2.66 6.01
CA PRO A 229 -3.57 3.09 4.66
C PRO A 229 -2.06 3.08 4.42
N ILE A 230 -1.25 3.54 5.38
CA ILE A 230 0.21 3.63 5.22
C ILE A 230 0.83 2.23 5.07
N ILE A 231 0.51 1.30 5.98
CA ILE A 231 1.03 -0.07 5.96
C ILE A 231 0.55 -0.78 4.69
N PHE A 232 -0.73 -0.65 4.36
CA PHE A 232 -1.31 -1.28 3.18
C PHE A 232 -0.66 -0.79 1.89
N LEU A 233 -0.62 0.53 1.66
CA LEU A 233 -0.05 1.13 0.45
C LEU A 233 1.44 0.80 0.30
N SER A 234 2.18 0.77 1.41
CA SER A 234 3.61 0.44 1.40
C SER A 234 3.83 -1.03 1.00
N LEU A 235 3.13 -1.96 1.64
CA LEU A 235 3.29 -3.40 1.39
C LEU A 235 2.78 -3.80 0.01
N ILE A 236 1.61 -3.30 -0.41
CA ILE A 236 1.05 -3.62 -1.72
C ILE A 236 1.90 -3.01 -2.85
N GLY A 237 2.45 -1.80 -2.65
CA GLY A 237 3.35 -1.17 -3.60
C GLY A 237 4.66 -1.94 -3.76
N LEU A 238 5.26 -2.38 -2.64
CA LEU A 238 6.44 -3.23 -2.64
C LEU A 238 6.15 -4.57 -3.33
N PHE A 239 5.04 -5.22 -2.97
CA PHE A 239 4.61 -6.49 -3.57
C PHE A 239 4.52 -6.35 -5.09
N TRP A 240 3.76 -5.37 -5.59
CA TRP A 240 3.60 -5.17 -7.03
C TRP A 240 4.90 -4.85 -7.74
N TRP A 241 5.77 -4.04 -7.12
CA TRP A 241 7.08 -3.72 -7.67
C TRP A 241 7.95 -4.98 -7.84
N PHE A 242 7.99 -5.86 -6.84
CA PHE A 242 8.70 -7.14 -6.93
C PHE A 242 8.05 -8.08 -7.95
N SER A 243 6.72 -8.23 -7.92
CA SER A 243 5.98 -9.11 -8.83
C SER A 243 6.16 -8.73 -10.29
N LEU A 244 6.03 -7.45 -10.64
CA LEU A 244 6.19 -6.97 -12.02
C LEU A 244 7.64 -7.16 -12.49
N ARG A 245 8.64 -6.88 -11.66
CA ARG A 245 10.04 -7.14 -12.00
C ARG A 245 10.29 -8.63 -12.28
N TRP A 246 9.68 -9.51 -11.51
CA TRP A 246 9.85 -10.94 -11.68
C TRP A 246 9.14 -11.49 -12.93
N ILE A 247 7.97 -10.94 -13.26
CA ILE A 247 7.24 -11.26 -14.50
C ILE A 247 8.04 -10.77 -15.73
N MET A 248 8.55 -9.54 -15.70
CA MET A 248 9.24 -8.90 -16.82
C MET A 248 10.68 -9.42 -17.04
N LYS A 249 11.26 -10.17 -16.09
CA LYS A 249 12.59 -10.76 -16.25
C LYS A 249 12.54 -11.82 -17.37
N LYS A 250 13.07 -11.48 -18.55
CA LYS A 250 13.20 -12.41 -19.68
C LYS A 250 13.95 -13.67 -19.23
N PRO A 251 13.52 -14.88 -19.65
CA PRO A 251 14.34 -16.07 -19.49
C PRO A 251 15.69 -15.80 -20.15
N GLN A 252 16.77 -16.04 -19.42
CA GLN A 252 18.11 -15.96 -19.99
C GLN A 252 18.14 -16.97 -21.13
N ALA A 253 18.27 -16.51 -22.38
CA ALA A 253 18.46 -17.41 -23.50
C ALA A 253 19.65 -18.29 -23.16
N GLN A 254 19.43 -19.60 -23.08
CA GLN A 254 20.53 -20.56 -23.06
C GLN A 254 21.32 -20.28 -24.33
N ILE A 255 22.51 -19.69 -24.18
CA ILE A 255 23.49 -19.64 -25.26
C ILE A 255 23.84 -21.10 -25.51
N ASN A 256 23.25 -21.66 -26.55
CA ASN A 256 23.53 -23.02 -26.95
C ASN A 256 24.98 -23.01 -27.47
N HIS A 257 25.89 -23.66 -26.75
CA HIS A 257 27.30 -23.81 -27.17
C HIS A 257 27.46 -24.68 -28.45
N GLN A 258 26.37 -25.01 -29.15
CA GLN A 258 26.37 -25.75 -30.40
C GLN A 258 26.54 -24.87 -31.64
N ASP A 259 26.51 -23.54 -31.52
CA ASP A 259 26.77 -22.60 -32.63
C ASP A 259 28.26 -22.19 -32.74
N LEU A 260 29.17 -22.88 -32.05
CA LEU A 260 30.61 -22.60 -32.01
C LEU A 260 31.50 -23.78 -32.47
N VAL A 261 30.96 -24.72 -33.25
CA VAL A 261 31.75 -25.79 -33.89
C VAL A 261 31.45 -25.87 -35.37
#